data_AF-A0A662VE57-F1
#
_entry.id   AF-A0A662VE57-F1
#
_cell.length_a   1.000
_cell.length_b   1.000
_cell.length_c   1.000
_cell.angle_alpha   90.00
_cell.angle_beta   90.00
_cell.angle_gamma   90.00
#
_symmetry.space_group_name_H-M   'P 1'
#
loop_
_entity.id
_entity.type
_entity.pdbx_description
1 polymer ?
#
loop_
_entity_poly.entity_id
_entity_poly.type
_entity_poly.pdbx_seq_one_letter_code
_entity_poly.pdbx_strand_id
1 'polypeptide(L)'
;MTKWLRLSGLGTAILMIVIGIAILIYIVIVAVNEFFIYKASLPTGSLETILGQAAGVLIEAVIRLAFLGVALAASTALLRYGVEQYRNILSTGTPPKTKEGKE
;
A
#
# COMPACT_ATOMS: atom_id res chain seq x y z
N MET A 1 0.90 -24.17 -24.53
CA MET A 1 0.13 -23.00 -24.03
C MET A 1 0.52 -22.55 -22.62
N THR A 2 1.02 -23.42 -21.74
CA THR A 2 1.37 -23.12 -20.33
C THR A 2 2.50 -22.09 -20.13
N LYS A 3 3.48 -21.98 -21.03
CA LYS A 3 4.57 -20.97 -20.93
C LYS A 3 4.08 -19.52 -21.08
N TRP A 4 3.10 -19.28 -21.96
CA TRP A 4 2.58 -17.94 -22.23
C TRP A 4 1.69 -17.44 -21.08
N LEU A 5 0.85 -18.30 -20.50
CA LEU A 5 0.07 -18.00 -19.30
C LEU A 5 0.95 -17.70 -18.07
N ARG A 6 2.14 -18.30 -18.00
CA ARG A 6 3.10 -18.07 -16.91
C ARG A 6 3.80 -16.73 -17.04
N LEU A 7 4.19 -16.33 -18.26
CA LEU A 7 4.80 -15.02 -18.50
C LEU A 7 3.81 -13.89 -18.19
N SER A 8 2.54 -14.04 -18.61
CA SER A 8 1.51 -13.04 -18.30
C SER A 8 1.19 -12.99 -16.81
N GLY A 9 1.06 -14.14 -16.14
CA GLY A 9 0.80 -14.21 -14.70
C GLY A 9 1.94 -13.67 -13.83
N LEU A 10 3.19 -13.86 -14.24
CA LEU A 10 4.35 -13.31 -13.53
C LEU A 10 4.40 -11.78 -13.67
N GLY A 11 4.10 -11.27 -14.88
CA GLY A 11 3.98 -9.84 -15.14
C GLY A 11 2.91 -9.19 -14.26
N THR A 12 1.71 -9.76 -14.18
CA THR A 12 0.63 -9.23 -13.33
C THR A 12 0.99 -9.25 -11.85
N ALA A 13 1.63 -10.32 -11.36
CA ALA A 13 2.05 -10.43 -9.97
C ALA A 13 3.09 -9.36 -9.59
N ILE A 14 4.09 -9.13 -10.45
CA ILE A 14 5.10 -8.07 -10.25
C ILE A 14 4.44 -6.70 -10.28
N LEU A 15 3.52 -6.46 -11.21
CA LEU A 15 2.83 -5.18 -11.36
C LEU A 15 1.98 -4.85 -10.12
N MET A 16 1.29 -5.84 -9.56
CA MET A 16 0.59 -5.72 -8.28
C MET A 16 1.53 -5.36 -7.13
N ILE A 17 2.70 -6.00 -7.04
CA ILE A 17 3.69 -5.70 -6.01
C ILE A 17 4.19 -4.25 -6.15
N VAL A 18 4.56 -3.85 -7.36
CA VAL A 18 5.07 -2.49 -7.64
C VAL A 18 4.01 -1.42 -7.31
N ILE A 19 2.75 -1.64 -7.70
CA ILE A 19 1.66 -0.72 -7.35
C ILE A 19 1.49 -0.63 -5.83
N GLY A 20 1.49 -1.78 -5.12
CA GLY A 20 1.39 -1.80 -3.66
C GLY A 20 2.50 -0.99 -2.98
N ILE A 21 3.74 -1.17 -3.42
CA ILE A 21 4.90 -0.41 -2.91
C ILE A 21 4.75 1.08 -3.21
N ALA A 22 4.34 1.45 -4.43
CA ALA A 22 4.13 2.84 -4.81
C ALA A 22 3.07 3.53 -3.92
N ILE A 23 1.97 2.83 -3.60
CA ILE A 23 0.95 3.34 -2.68
C ILE A 23 1.52 3.51 -1.27
N LEU A 24 2.33 2.58 -0.77
CA LEU A 24 2.99 2.74 0.54
C LEU A 24 3.91 3.95 0.58
N ILE A 25 4.74 4.14 -0.44
CA ILE A 25 5.64 5.29 -0.54
C ILE A 25 4.83 6.59 -0.55
N TYR A 26 3.75 6.64 -1.32
CA TYR A 26 2.86 7.80 -1.36
C TYR A 26 2.26 8.11 0.01
N ILE A 27 1.77 7.09 0.73
CA ILE A 27 1.23 7.24 2.09
C ILE A 27 2.27 7.84 3.04
N VAL A 28 3.52 7.35 3.00
CA VAL A 28 4.61 7.88 3.82
C VAL A 28 4.90 9.34 3.48
N ILE A 29 4.95 9.70 2.20
CA ILE A 29 5.18 11.09 1.76
C ILE A 29 4.08 12.00 2.29
N VAL A 30 2.81 11.59 2.16
CA VAL A 30 1.66 12.38 2.65
C VAL A 30 1.73 12.52 4.17
N ALA A 31 2.01 11.45 4.90
CA ALA A 31 2.12 11.48 6.35
C ALA A 31 3.26 12.40 6.83
N VAL A 32 4.42 12.35 6.18
CA VAL A 32 5.57 13.22 6.50
C VAL A 32 5.25 14.68 6.18
N ASN A 33 4.62 14.96 5.05
CA ASN A 33 4.21 16.30 4.68
C ASN A 33 3.20 16.87 5.70
N GLU A 34 2.22 16.08 6.10
CA GLU A 34 1.24 16.50 7.11
C GLU A 34 1.89 16.69 8.49
N PHE A 35 2.88 15.87 8.86
CA PHE A 35 3.51 15.96 10.19
C PHE A 35 4.53 17.10 10.32
N PHE A 36 5.34 17.35 9.29
CA PHE A 36 6.45 18.31 9.36
C PHE A 36 6.14 19.65 8.70
N ILE A 37 5.31 19.67 7.66
CA ILE A 37 5.07 20.86 6.84
C ILE A 37 3.71 21.47 7.19
N TYR A 38 2.71 20.66 7.54
CA TYR A 38 1.41 21.18 7.96
C TYR A 38 1.46 21.74 9.40
N LYS A 39 1.82 23.01 9.51
CA LYS A 39 1.54 23.80 10.72
C LYS A 39 0.10 24.30 10.63
N ALA A 40 -0.80 23.69 11.39
CA ALA A 40 -2.13 24.26 11.59
C ALA A 40 -1.96 25.70 12.07
N SER A 41 -2.34 26.68 11.24
CA SER A 41 -2.34 28.07 11.65
C SER A 41 -3.38 28.20 12.75
N LEU A 42 -2.91 28.38 13.99
CA LEU A 42 -3.80 28.62 15.11
C LEU A 42 -4.57 29.91 14.84
N PRO A 43 -5.91 29.86 14.78
CA PRO A 43 -6.69 31.06 14.52
C PRO A 43 -6.42 32.10 15.60
N THR A 44 -6.21 33.35 15.21
CA THR A 44 -6.15 34.48 16.13
C THR A 44 -7.51 35.20 16.08
N GLY A 45 -8.23 35.29 17.20
CA GLY A 45 -9.57 35.86 17.24
C GLY A 45 -10.33 35.58 18.55
N SER A 46 -11.65 35.75 18.55
CA SER A 46 -12.49 35.42 19.73
C SER A 46 -12.52 33.90 19.95
N LEU A 47 -12.74 33.49 21.20
CA LEU A 47 -12.72 32.08 21.61
C LEU A 47 -13.65 31.19 20.76
N GLU A 48 -14.82 31.72 20.39
CA GLU A 48 -15.81 31.06 19.55
C GLU A 48 -15.29 30.80 18.13
N THR A 49 -14.57 31.76 17.54
CA THR A 49 -14.00 31.59 16.19
C THR A 49 -12.86 30.59 16.18
N ILE A 50 -12.03 30.61 17.24
CA ILE A 50 -10.94 29.67 17.43
C ILE A 50 -11.49 28.24 17.57
N LEU A 51 -12.51 28.05 18.40
CA LEU A 51 -13.13 26.74 18.63
C LEU A 51 -13.78 26.18 17.34
N GLY A 52 -14.51 27.01 16.60
CA GLY A 52 -15.14 26.59 15.35
C GLY A 52 -14.13 26.20 14.27
N GLN A 53 -13.08 27.00 14.07
CA GLN A 53 -12.05 26.71 13.07
C GLN A 53 -11.16 25.54 13.47
N ALA A 54 -10.77 25.43 14.75
CA ALA A 54 -9.99 24.30 15.23
C ALA A 54 -10.76 22.98 15.10
N ALA A 55 -12.07 22.97 15.37
CA ALA A 55 -12.91 21.79 15.16
C ALA A 55 -12.98 21.39 13.67
N GLY A 56 -13.08 22.36 12.76
CA GLY A 56 -13.04 22.12 11.32
C GLY A 56 -11.73 21.46 10.87
N VAL A 57 -10.58 22.01 11.31
CA VAL A 57 -9.25 21.45 11.02
C VAL A 57 -9.11 20.04 11.60
N LEU A 58 -9.64 19.80 12.81
CA LEU A 58 -9.61 18.49 13.45
C LEU A 58 -10.41 17.46 12.65
N ILE A 59 -11.62 17.82 12.21
CA ILE A 59 -12.48 16.94 11.39
C ILE A 59 -11.79 16.61 10.07
N GLU A 60 -11.20 17.61 9.41
CA GLU A 60 -10.46 17.41 8.16
C GLU A 60 -9.28 16.44 8.35
N ALA A 61 -8.50 16.64 9.42
CA ALA A 61 -7.38 15.76 9.75
C ALA A 61 -7.83 14.31 10.01
N VAL A 62 -8.93 14.11 10.74
CA VAL A 62 -9.49 12.78 11.02
C VAL A 62 -9.95 12.09 9.72
N ILE A 63 -10.61 12.82 8.83
CA ILE A 63 -11.06 12.27 7.54
C ILE A 63 -9.85 11.86 6.70
N ARG A 64 -8.84 12.72 6.57
CA ARG A 64 -7.60 12.41 5.82
C ARG A 64 -6.91 11.18 6.40
N LEU A 65 -6.80 11.09 7.73
CA LEU A 65 -6.20 9.94 8.42
C LEU A 65 -6.98 8.64 8.15
N ALA A 66 -8.31 8.69 8.15
CA ALA A 66 -9.15 7.54 7.84
C ALA A 66 -8.92 7.03 6.41
N PHE A 67 -8.88 7.92 5.42
CA PHE A 67 -8.56 7.56 4.04
C PHE A 67 -7.15 6.98 3.89
N LEU A 68 -6.17 7.52 4.64
CA LEU A 68 -4.81 7.00 4.68
C LEU A 68 -4.79 5.54 5.18
N GLY A 69 -5.56 5.26 6.23
CA GLY A 69 -5.70 3.90 6.78
C GLY A 69 -6.32 2.92 5.80
N VAL A 70 -7.35 3.34 5.06
CA VAL A 70 -7.97 2.51 4.00
C VAL A 70 -6.98 2.24 2.87
N ALA A 71 -6.24 3.25 2.42
CA ALA A 71 -5.23 3.10 1.39
C ALA A 71 -4.09 2.15 1.82
N LEU A 72 -3.69 2.22 3.09
CA LEU A 72 -2.70 1.32 3.67
C LEU A 72 -3.20 -0.14 3.70
N ALA A 73 -4.45 -0.35 4.12
CA ALA A 73 -5.06 -1.67 4.13
C ALA A 73 -5.17 -2.27 2.72
N ALA A 74 -5.63 -1.47 1.75
CA ALA A 74 -5.72 -1.87 0.35
C ALA A 74 -4.35 -2.23 -0.23
N SER A 75 -3.33 -1.39 -0.01
CA SER A 75 -1.96 -1.68 -0.46
C SER A 75 -1.42 -2.98 0.15
N THR A 76 -1.61 -3.18 1.44
CA THR A 76 -1.16 -4.39 2.14
C THR A 76 -1.80 -5.65 1.56
N ALA A 77 -3.11 -5.60 1.27
CA ALA A 77 -3.82 -6.71 0.62
C ALA A 77 -3.27 -6.98 -0.79
N LEU A 78 -2.99 -5.92 -1.56
CA LEU A 78 -2.46 -5.99 -2.92
C LEU A 78 -1.04 -6.59 -2.96
N LEU A 79 -0.18 -6.18 -2.03
CA LEU A 79 1.15 -6.76 -1.82
C LEU A 79 1.09 -8.22 -1.43
N ARG A 80 0.23 -8.57 -0.46
CA ARG A 80 0.07 -9.96 -0.02
C ARG A 80 -0.35 -10.85 -1.18
N TYR A 81 -1.34 -10.43 -1.95
CA TYR A 81 -1.82 -11.19 -3.09
C TYR A 81 -0.78 -11.29 -4.21
N GLY A 82 -0.10 -10.18 -4.53
CA GLY A 82 0.96 -10.15 -5.55
C GLY A 82 2.15 -11.06 -5.18
N VAL A 83 2.60 -11.02 -3.93
CA VAL A 83 3.69 -11.88 -3.43
C VAL A 83 3.28 -13.35 -3.41
N GLU A 84 2.05 -13.67 -2.99
CA GLU A 84 1.53 -15.03 -2.98
C GLU A 84 1.44 -15.61 -4.39
N GLN A 85 0.90 -14.85 -5.36
CA GLN A 85 0.88 -15.25 -6.75
C GLN A 85 2.29 -15.43 -7.32
N TYR A 86 3.21 -14.50 -7.05
CA TYR A 86 4.59 -14.59 -7.49
C TYR A 86 5.27 -15.86 -6.95
N ARG A 87 5.10 -16.15 -5.64
CA ARG A 87 5.61 -17.36 -5.00
C ARG A 87 5.06 -18.63 -5.65
N ASN A 88 3.76 -18.69 -5.91
CA ASN A 88 3.10 -19.85 -6.50
C ASN A 88 3.57 -20.12 -7.94
N ILE A 89 3.85 -19.07 -8.71
CA ILE A 89 4.39 -19.20 -10.07
C ILE A 89 5.83 -19.73 -10.03
N LEU A 90 6.65 -19.28 -9.08
CA LEU A 90 8.01 -19.79 -8.90
C LEU A 90 8.04 -21.25 -8.43
N SER A 91 7.25 -21.60 -7.42
CA SER A 91 7.26 -22.95 -6.84
C SER A 91 6.77 -24.01 -7.82
N THR A 92 5.77 -23.70 -8.64
CA THR A 92 5.33 -24.59 -9.73
C THR A 92 6.34 -24.69 -10.88
N GLY A 93 7.33 -23.79 -10.96
CA GLY A 93 8.35 -23.74 -12.01
C GLY A 93 9.55 -24.66 -11.79
N THR A 94 9.71 -25.22 -10.59
CA THR A 94 10.82 -26.11 -10.25
C THR A 94 10.47 -27.54 -10.67
N PRO A 95 11.19 -28.18 -11.60
CA PRO A 95 10.96 -29.59 -11.90
C PRO A 95 11.20 -30.42 -10.63
N PRO A 96 10.42 -31.50 -10.40
CA PRO A 96 10.69 -32.39 -9.28
C PRO A 96 12.13 -32.88 -9.42
N LYS A 97 12.92 -32.76 -8.34
CA LYS A 97 14.20 -33.47 -8.25
C LYS A 97 13.88 -34.94 -8.47
N THR A 98 14.14 -35.45 -9.67
CA THR A 98 14.17 -36.87 -9.96
C THR A 98 15.06 -37.46 -8.88
N LYS A 99 14.46 -38.23 -7.97
CA LYS A 99 15.25 -39.14 -7.15
C LYS A 99 15.85 -40.10 -8.16
N GLU A 100 17.10 -39.86 -8.54
CA GLU A 100 17.93 -40.89 -9.16
C GLU A 100 17.90 -42.06 -8.17
N GLY A 101 17.12 -43.07 -8.52
CA GLY A 101 17.31 -44.40 -7.97
C GLY A 101 18.75 -44.77 -8.26
N LYS A 102 19.54 -44.91 -7.20
CA LYS A 102 20.69 -45.79 -7.24
C LYS A 102 20.18 -47.12 -6.72
N GLU A 103 20.06 -48.02 -7.69
CA GLU A 103 20.06 -49.48 -7.54
C GLU A 103 21.15 -49.95 -6.56
#